data_AF-A0A8J2LUM2-F1
#
_entry.id   AF-A0A8J2LUM2-F1
#
_cell.length_a   1.000
_cell.length_b   1.000
_cell.length_c   1.000
_cell.angle_alpha   90.00
_cell.angle_beta   90.00
_cell.angle_gamma   90.00
#
_symmetry.space_group_name_H-M   'P 1'
#
loop_
_entity.id
_entity.type
_entity.pdbx_description
1 polymer ?
#
loop_
_entity_poly.entity_id
_entity_poly.type
_entity_poly.pdbx_seq_one_letter_code
_entity_poly.pdbx_strand_id
1 'polypeptide(L)'
;MLIKANLKVQVNIEVQRLRGLSTFDTVPHGIFPILWLDLEAELDDNIGDLLRHRLFPLTIVQIAKWSLISLTVLLVTIGICVTATFRSNKLKDVNNEPKTTDEPLLG
;
A
#
# COMPACT_ATOMS: atom_id res chain seq x y z
N MET A 1 -5.53 24.17 6.13
CA MET A 1 -6.43 23.00 6.32
C MET A 1 -6.21 22.59 7.76
N LEU A 2 -7.13 22.91 8.66
CA LEU A 2 -6.95 22.62 10.08
C LEU A 2 -7.05 21.12 10.32
N ILE A 3 -5.96 20.50 10.80
CA ILE A 3 -5.99 19.13 11.31
C ILE A 3 -6.26 19.21 12.80
N LYS A 4 -7.46 18.80 13.20
CA LYS A 4 -7.87 18.70 14.61
C LYS A 4 -7.85 17.24 15.03
N ALA A 5 -7.21 16.95 16.17
CA ALA A 5 -7.29 15.67 16.83
C ALA A 5 -7.97 15.85 18.19
N ASN A 6 -9.01 15.05 18.46
CA ASN A 6 -9.66 15.00 19.77
C ASN A 6 -9.52 13.59 20.33
N LEU A 7 -8.97 13.49 21.53
CA LEU A 7 -8.79 12.23 22.26
C LEU A 7 -9.52 12.33 23.60
N LYS A 8 -10.51 11.46 23.79
CA LYS A 8 -11.23 11.31 25.06
C LYS A 8 -10.68 10.13 25.85
N VAL A 9 -10.19 10.38 27.06
CA VAL A 9 -9.67 9.35 27.96
C VAL A 9 -10.49 9.31 29.23
N GLN A 10 -10.92 8.11 29.62
CA GLN A 10 -11.56 7.86 30.90
C GLN A 10 -10.59 7.15 31.83
N VAL A 11 -10.32 7.74 32.99
CA VAL A 11 -9.53 7.09 34.04
C VAL A 11 -10.48 6.47 35.04
N ASN A 12 -10.38 5.15 35.16
CA ASN A 12 -11.16 4.35 36.09
C ASN A 12 -10.24 3.68 37.10
N ILE A 13 -10.74 3.47 38.32
CA ILE A 13 -10.12 2.59 39.31
C ILE A 13 -10.99 1.36 39.50
N GLU A 14 -10.35 0.21 39.68
CA GLU A 14 -11.04 -0.98 40.09
C GLU A 14 -11.11 -1.02 41.61
N VAL A 15 -12.34 -1.09 42.15
CA VAL A 15 -12.57 -1.16 43.59
C VAL A 15 -12.94 -2.60 43.94
N GLN A 16 -12.17 -3.18 44.84
CA GLN A 16 -12.41 -4.52 45.39
C GLN A 16 -12.49 -4.45 46.91
N ARG A 17 -13.20 -5.42 47.50
CA ARG A 17 -13.26 -5.55 48.96
C ARG A 17 -11.92 -6.06 49.48
N LEU A 18 -11.32 -5.31 50.40
CA LEU A 18 -10.07 -5.68 51.06
C LEU A 18 -10.38 -6.10 52.51
N ARG A 19 -10.31 -7.40 52.78
CA ARG A 19 -10.45 -7.95 54.14
C ARG A 19 -9.38 -7.35 55.05
N GLY A 20 -9.80 -6.65 56.10
CA GLY A 20 -8.90 -6.00 57.06
C GLY A 20 -8.91 -4.47 57.02
N LEU A 21 -9.61 -3.85 56.05
CA LEU A 21 -9.87 -2.42 55.99
C LEU A 21 -11.39 -2.18 56.06
N SER A 22 -11.88 -1.75 57.23
CA SER A 22 -13.30 -1.48 57.51
C SER A 22 -13.99 -0.61 56.43
N THR A 23 -13.27 0.38 55.89
CA THR A 23 -13.78 1.27 54.83
C THR A 23 -14.04 0.55 53.49
N PHE A 24 -13.30 -0.52 53.18
CA PHE A 24 -13.41 -1.26 51.92
C PHE A 24 -14.29 -2.52 52.04
N ASP A 25 -14.65 -2.97 53.25
CA ASP A 25 -15.49 -4.15 53.45
C ASP A 25 -16.94 -3.97 52.96
N THR A 26 -17.43 -2.72 52.97
CA THR A 26 -18.81 -2.38 52.57
C THR A 26 -18.92 -1.96 51.11
N VAL A 27 -17.79 -1.74 50.42
CA VAL A 27 -17.80 -1.18 49.06
C VAL A 27 -18.16 -2.28 48.05
N PRO A 28 -19.11 -2.05 47.13
CA PRO A 28 -19.40 -3.00 46.06
C PRO A 28 -18.20 -3.12 45.13
N HIS A 29 -17.97 -4.34 44.65
CA HIS A 29 -16.94 -4.57 43.65
C HIS A 29 -17.37 -3.93 42.32
N GLY A 30 -16.51 -3.11 41.73
CA GLY A 30 -16.84 -2.43 40.49
C GLY A 30 -15.75 -1.48 40.00
N ILE A 31 -15.94 -1.03 38.77
CA ILE A 31 -15.08 -0.03 38.13
C ILE A 31 -15.66 1.35 38.45
N PHE A 32 -14.92 2.15 39.19
CA PHE A 32 -15.34 3.49 39.58
C PHE A 32 -14.63 4.53 38.70
N PRO A 33 -15.38 5.37 37.96
CA PRO A 33 -14.78 6.45 37.18
C PRO A 33 -14.27 7.54 38.10
N ILE A 34 -13.01 7.92 37.90
CA ILE A 34 -12.39 9.01 38.67
C ILE A 34 -12.47 10.31 37.89
N LEU A 35 -12.09 10.28 36.61
CA LEU A 35 -12.04 11.48 35.80
C LEU A 35 -12.11 11.16 34.31
N TRP A 36 -12.54 12.18 33.57
CA TRP A 36 -12.61 12.20 32.11
C TRP A 36 -11.71 13.32 31.61
N LEU A 37 -10.82 13.01 30.68
CA LEU A 37 -9.90 13.94 30.06
C LEU A 37 -10.28 14.08 28.59
N ASP A 38 -10.56 15.32 28.16
CA ASP A 38 -10.70 15.68 26.76
C ASP A 38 -9.38 16.37 26.35
N LEU A 39 -8.57 15.67 25.59
CA LEU A 39 -7.34 16.20 24.99
C LEU A 39 -7.66 16.64 23.57
N GLU A 40 -7.74 17.95 23.37
CA GLU A 40 -7.87 18.56 22.05
C GLU A 40 -6.50 19.07 21.61
N ALA A 41 -6.00 18.51 20.52
CA ALA A 41 -4.79 18.96 19.87
C ALA A 41 -5.19 19.62 18.55
N GLU A 42 -5.14 20.94 18.52
CA GLU A 42 -5.20 21.72 17.29
C GLU A 42 -3.78 21.84 16.74
N LEU A 43 -3.53 21.23 15.59
CA LEU A 43 -2.24 21.36 14.92
C LEU A 43 -2.20 22.72 14.23
N ASP A 44 -1.34 23.61 14.73
CA ASP A 44 -1.11 24.93 14.15
C ASP A 44 -0.72 24.83 12.66
N ASP A 45 -1.17 25.80 11.86
CA ASP A 45 -1.03 25.77 10.39
C ASP A 45 0.45 25.63 9.97
N ASN A 46 1.38 26.14 10.78
CA ASN A 46 2.82 26.05 10.56
C ASN A 46 3.36 24.59 10.63
N ILE A 47 2.86 23.78 11.55
CA ILE A 47 3.24 22.35 11.67
C ILE A 47 2.59 21.54 10.54
N GLY A 48 1.37 21.90 10.14
CA GLY A 48 0.67 21.31 9.01
C GLY A 48 1.46 21.47 7.70
N ASP A 49 2.03 22.65 7.46
CA ASP A 49 2.86 22.91 6.29
C ASP A 49 4.21 22.17 6.33
N LEU A 50 4.82 22.00 7.52
CA LEU A 50 6.04 21.19 7.68
C LEU A 50 5.79 19.70 7.40
N LEU A 51 4.69 19.14 7.90
CA LEU A 51 4.27 17.76 7.62
C LEU A 51 4.00 17.58 6.13
N ARG A 52 3.28 18.53 5.54
CA ARG A 52 2.95 18.51 4.12
C ARG A 52 4.21 18.58 3.25
N HIS A 53 5.15 19.46 3.57
CA HIS A 53 6.43 19.57 2.86
C HIS A 53 7.27 18.29 2.96
N ARG A 54 7.17 17.54 4.08
CA ARG A 54 7.88 16.27 4.27
C ARG A 54 7.21 15.05 3.65
N LEU A 55 5.89 15.06 3.49
CA LEU A 55 5.14 13.96 2.88
C LEU A 55 5.11 14.05 1.34
N PHE A 56 5.15 15.27 0.78
CA PHE A 56 5.22 15.48 -0.66
C PHE A 56 6.37 14.76 -1.40
N PRO A 57 7.63 14.75 -0.91
CA PRO A 57 8.71 14.05 -1.61
C PRO A 57 8.46 12.54 -1.69
N LEU A 58 7.79 11.93 -0.71
CA LEU A 58 7.49 10.50 -0.73
C LEU A 58 6.50 10.14 -1.85
N THR A 59 5.46 10.95 -2.03
CA THR A 59 4.46 10.73 -3.10
C THR A 59 5.07 10.94 -4.49
N ILE A 60 5.92 11.96 -4.65
CA ILE A 60 6.63 12.24 -5.92
C ILE A 60 7.56 11.08 -6.30
N VAL A 61 8.35 10.57 -5.34
CA VAL A 61 9.25 9.43 -5.58
C VAL A 61 8.47 8.18 -5.95
N GLN A 62 7.32 7.95 -5.31
CA GLN A 62 6.48 6.80 -5.61
C GLN A 62 5.91 6.87 -7.04
N ILE A 63 5.38 8.03 -7.45
CA ILE A 63 4.86 8.22 -8.81
C ILE A 63 5.99 8.06 -9.84
N ALA A 64 7.16 8.65 -9.60
CA ALA A 64 8.31 8.53 -10.49
C ALA A 64 8.80 7.07 -10.63
N LYS A 65 8.77 6.30 -9.54
CA LYS A 65 9.11 4.87 -9.58
C LYS A 65 8.14 4.10 -10.48
N TRP A 66 6.84 4.31 -10.29
CA TRP A 66 5.82 3.60 -11.06
C TRP A 66 5.81 4.02 -12.54
N SER A 67 6.08 5.29 -12.85
CA SER A 67 6.17 5.75 -14.25
C SER A 67 7.34 5.11 -14.99
N LEU A 68 8.50 4.97 -14.33
CA LEU A 68 9.67 4.33 -14.94
C LEU A 68 9.45 2.85 -15.21
N ILE A 69 8.82 2.15 -14.26
CA ILE A 69 8.44 0.73 -14.43
C ILE A 69 7.45 0.59 -15.58
N SER A 70 6.41 1.43 -15.61
CA SER A 70 5.38 1.40 -16.67
C SER A 70 5.99 1.63 -18.06
N LEU A 71 6.94 2.55 -18.18
CA LEU A 71 7.61 2.83 -19.44
C LEU A 71 8.44 1.63 -19.93
N THR A 72 9.16 0.99 -19.02
CA THR A 72 10.00 -0.17 -19.34
C THR A 72 9.15 -1.37 -19.76
N VAL A 73 8.06 -1.63 -19.03
CA VAL A 73 7.11 -2.71 -19.38
C VAL A 73 6.49 -2.47 -20.75
N LEU A 74 6.11 -1.22 -21.07
CA LEU A 74 5.56 -0.87 -22.38
C LEU A 74 6.58 -1.14 -23.50
N LEU A 75 7.83 -0.70 -23.32
CA LEU A 75 8.89 -0.87 -24.32
C LEU A 75 9.20 -2.36 -24.58
N VAL A 76 9.30 -3.15 -23.52
CA VAL A 76 9.53 -4.60 -23.61
C VAL A 76 8.37 -5.30 -24.32
N THR A 77 7.13 -4.92 -23.99
CA THR A 77 5.93 -5.50 -24.61
C THR A 77 5.90 -5.22 -26.11
N ILE A 78 6.25 -4.00 -26.53
CA ILE A 78 6.35 -3.63 -27.95
C ILE A 78 7.45 -4.44 -28.64
N GLY A 79 8.63 -4.56 -28.03
CA GLY A 79 9.75 -5.33 -28.58
C GLY A 79 9.41 -6.81 -28.79
N ILE A 80 8.71 -7.43 -27.83
CA ILE A 80 8.22 -8.81 -27.95
C ILE A 80 7.21 -8.92 -29.10
N CYS A 81 6.27 -7.98 -29.19
CA CYS A 81 5.23 -7.97 -30.23
C CYS A 81 5.83 -7.86 -31.64
N VAL A 82 6.80 -6.96 -31.84
CA VAL A 82 7.51 -6.79 -33.12
C VAL A 82 8.29 -8.05 -33.50
N THR A 83 8.98 -8.66 -32.53
CA THR A 83 9.78 -9.88 -32.79
C THR A 83 8.88 -11.09 -33.10
N ALA A 84 7.75 -11.22 -32.41
CA ALA A 84 6.78 -12.28 -32.63
C ALA A 84 6.09 -12.16 -33.99
N THR A 85 5.70 -10.96 -34.39
CA THR A 85 5.11 -10.70 -35.72
C THR A 85 6.12 -10.94 -36.83
N PHE A 86 7.38 -10.53 -36.65
CA PHE A 86 8.44 -10.79 -37.63
C PHE A 86 8.79 -12.28 -37.78
N ARG A 87 8.89 -13.04 -36.68
CA ARG A 87 9.09 -14.50 -36.73
C ARG A 87 7.92 -15.21 -37.41
N SER A 88 6.69 -14.79 -37.13
CA SER A 88 5.49 -15.39 -37.72
C SER A 88 5.42 -15.18 -39.23
N ASN A 89 5.86 -14.02 -39.73
CA ASN A 89 5.94 -13.75 -41.17
C ASN A 89 7.02 -14.61 -41.85
N LYS A 90 8.22 -14.70 -41.27
CA LYS A 90 9.31 -15.51 -41.84
C LYS A 90 8.98 -17.01 -41.91
N LEU A 91 8.24 -17.54 -40.93
CA LEU A 91 7.81 -18.94 -40.93
C LEU A 91 6.73 -19.23 -41.99
N LYS A 92 5.89 -18.24 -42.32
CA LYS A 92 4.97 -18.36 -43.46
C LYS A 92 5.74 -18.47 -44.76
N ASP A 93 6.75 -17.64 -44.97
CA ASP A 93 7.53 -17.65 -46.22
C ASP A 93 8.27 -18.98 -46.42
N VAL A 94 8.91 -19.52 -45.38
CA VAL A 94 9.63 -20.80 -45.45
C VAL A 94 8.71 -22.01 -45.66
N ASN A 95 7.48 -21.98 -45.11
CA ASN A 95 6.53 -23.08 -45.31
C ASN A 95 5.80 -23.01 -46.67
N ASN A 96 5.86 -21.85 -47.34
CA ASN A 96 5.29 -21.64 -48.67
C ASN A 96 6.29 -21.94 -49.80
N GLU A 97 7.57 -22.19 -49.49
CA GLU A 97 8.51 -22.73 -50.48
C GLU A 97 8.14 -24.19 -50.79
N PRO A 98 7.88 -24.54 -52.07
CA PRO A 98 7.56 -25.92 -52.42
C PRO A 98 8.76 -26.80 -52.10
N LYS A 99 8.54 -27.87 -51.31
CA LYS A 99 9.54 -28.91 -51.11
C LYS A 99 9.88 -29.50 -52.48
N THR A 100 11.01 -29.06 -53.05
CA THR A 100 11.61 -29.70 -54.22
C THR A 100 11.77 -31.17 -53.83
N THR A 101 11.07 -32.02 -54.58
CA THR A 101 11.07 -33.46 -54.39
C THR A 101 12.29 -33.99 -55.11
N ASP A 102 13.42 -34.10 -54.42
CA ASP A 102 14.58 -34.85 -54.85
C ASP A 102 14.30 -36.35 -54.71
N GLU A 103 13.45 -36.85 -55.62
CA GLU A 103 13.41 -38.29 -55.94
C GLU A 103 14.60 -38.62 -56.85
N PRO A 104 15.46 -39.60 -56.49
CA PRO A 104 16.55 -40.02 -57.35
C PRO A 104 15.98 -40.75 -58.56
N LEU A 105 16.23 -40.20 -59.75
CA LEU A 105 15.88 -40.79 -61.04
C LEU A 105 16.62 -42.13 -61.21
N LEU A 106 15.92 -43.24 -60.96
CA LEU A 106 16.25 -44.55 -61.50
C LEU A 106 15.71 -44.64 -62.92
N GLY A 107 16.61 -44.59 -63.90
CA GLY A 107 16.35 -44.81 -65.32
C GLY A 107 17.65 -45.21 -66.02
#